data_AF-A0A2N3BCX6-F1
#
_entry.id   AF-A0A2N3BCX6-F1
#
_cell.length_a   1.000
_cell.length_b   1.000
_cell.length_c   1.000
_cell.angle_alpha   90.00
_cell.angle_beta   90.00
_cell.angle_gamma   90.00
#
_symmetry.space_group_name_H-M   'P 1'
#
loop_
_entity.id
_entity.type
_entity.pdbx_description
1 polymer ?
#
loop_
_entity_poly.entity_id
_entity_poly.type
_entity_poly.pdbx_seq_one_letter_code
_entity_poly.pdbx_strand_id
1 'polypeptide(L)'
;KETACGCAGCFTAPVAMACLAQVFEAAGALPRLEGFVARHGAAFYGLPVNAGSITLLKSASPLDIPASVGSGGGRVTVFDPGFPLFWRVAD
;
A
#
# COMPACT_ATOMS: atom_id res chain seq x y z
N LYS A 1 26.06 2.56 -8.81
CA LYS A 1 25.20 3.75 -8.65
C LYS A 1 24.39 3.87 -9.94
N GLU A 2 23.17 3.34 -9.95
CA GLU A 2 22.44 2.99 -11.19
C GLU A 2 21.96 4.18 -12.04
N THR A 3 22.25 5.44 -11.69
CA THR A 3 22.25 6.58 -12.63
C THR A 3 22.84 7.85 -11.99
N ALA A 4 23.33 8.78 -12.83
CA ALA A 4 23.83 10.09 -12.39
C ALA A 4 22.70 11.04 -11.93
N CYS A 5 21.49 10.86 -12.47
CA CYS A 5 20.25 11.53 -12.08
C CYS A 5 19.19 10.46 -11.82
N GLY A 6 19.02 10.06 -10.56
CA GLY A 6 17.94 9.13 -10.20
C GLY A 6 16.62 9.90 -10.14
N CYS A 7 15.60 9.44 -10.86
CA CYS A 7 14.25 9.99 -10.70
C CYS A 7 13.74 9.69 -9.28
N ALA A 8 13.16 10.69 -8.60
CA ALA A 8 12.56 10.50 -7.29
C ALA A 8 11.19 9.81 -7.44
N GLY A 9 11.00 8.65 -6.80
CA GLY A 9 9.74 7.93 -6.78
C GLY A 9 9.85 6.58 -6.10
N CYS A 10 8.75 6.13 -5.46
CA CYS A 10 8.61 4.79 -4.91
C CYS A 10 7.37 4.14 -5.52
N PHE A 11 7.52 2.96 -6.14
CA PHE A 11 6.38 2.25 -6.70
C PHE A 11 5.69 1.42 -5.60
N THR A 12 4.79 2.09 -4.88
CA THR A 12 4.08 1.51 -3.73
C THR A 12 2.73 0.89 -4.09
N ALA A 13 2.19 1.16 -5.28
CA ALA A 13 0.85 0.73 -5.67
C ALA A 13 0.54 -0.76 -5.38
N PRO A 14 1.46 -1.72 -5.64
CA PRO A 14 1.18 -3.13 -5.36
C PRO A 14 1.05 -3.49 -3.87
N VAL A 15 1.59 -2.64 -2.98
CA VAL A 15 1.75 -2.95 -1.55
C VAL A 15 1.15 -1.89 -0.63
N ALA A 16 0.59 -0.81 -1.17
CA ALA A 16 0.17 0.36 -0.40
C ALA A 16 -0.79 0.02 0.74
N MET A 17 -1.86 -0.73 0.46
CA MET A 17 -2.84 -1.12 1.49
C MET A 17 -2.24 -2.06 2.54
N ALA A 18 -1.38 -2.99 2.13
CA ALA A 18 -0.69 -3.90 3.02
C ALA A 18 0.25 -3.16 3.98
N CYS A 19 1.06 -2.24 3.45
CA CYS A 19 1.95 -1.38 4.23
C CYS A 19 1.19 -0.52 5.23
N LEU A 20 0.11 0.15 4.79
CA LEU A 20 -0.68 1.01 5.65
C LEU A 20 -1.36 0.21 6.78
N ALA A 21 -1.94 -0.94 6.47
CA ALA A 21 -2.53 -1.81 7.49
C ALA A 21 -1.48 -2.28 8.51
N GLN A 22 -0.29 -2.67 8.04
CA GLN A 22 0.80 -3.09 8.91
C GLN A 22 1.27 -1.96 9.84
N VAL A 23 1.43 -0.74 9.32
CA VAL A 23 1.86 0.42 10.10
C VAL A 23 0.80 0.85 11.11
N PHE A 24 -0.48 0.90 10.70
CA PHE A 24 -1.58 1.26 11.60
C PHE A 24 -1.78 0.20 12.69
N GLU A 25 -1.65 -1.08 12.36
CA GLU A 25 -1.68 -2.15 13.36
C GLU A 25 -0.53 -2.04 14.36
N ALA A 26 0.72 -1.86 13.87
CA ALA A 26 1.89 -1.70 14.73
C ALA A 26 1.77 -0.48 15.66
N ALA A 27 1.08 0.58 15.23
CA ALA A 27 0.79 1.76 16.02
C ALA A 27 -0.42 1.61 16.97
N GLY A 28 -1.07 0.44 17.03
CA GLY A 28 -2.29 0.23 17.82
C GLY A 28 -3.48 1.06 17.34
N ALA A 29 -3.45 1.51 16.08
CA ALA A 29 -4.37 2.49 15.50
C ALA A 29 -5.18 1.92 14.34
N LEU A 30 -5.22 0.59 14.16
CA LEU A 30 -5.94 -0.07 13.06
C LEU A 30 -7.40 0.42 12.86
N PRO A 31 -8.20 0.71 13.91
CA PRO A 31 -9.55 1.29 13.75
C PRO A 31 -9.58 2.66 13.05
N ARG A 32 -8.45 3.37 12.95
CA ARG A 32 -8.33 4.68 12.27
C ARG A 32 -7.97 4.55 10.79
N LEU A 33 -7.64 3.34 10.32
CA LEU A 33 -7.17 3.12 8.95
C LEU A 33 -8.20 3.56 7.91
N GLU A 34 -9.48 3.19 8.08
CA GLU A 34 -10.56 3.55 7.14
C GLU A 34 -10.68 5.07 6.96
N GLY A 35 -10.60 5.81 8.08
CA GLY A 35 -10.57 7.26 8.04
C GLY A 35 -9.47 7.77 7.12
N PHE A 36 -8.25 7.26 7.31
CA PHE A 36 -7.08 7.65 6.53
C PHE A 36 -7.18 7.29 5.04
N VAL A 37 -7.61 6.06 4.70
CA VAL A 37 -7.56 5.55 3.33
C VAL A 37 -8.79 5.88 2.48
N ALA A 38 -9.93 6.24 3.10
CA ALA A 38 -11.19 6.40 2.36
C ALA A 38 -11.97 7.68 2.67
N ARG A 39 -11.93 8.19 3.92
CA ARG A 39 -12.90 9.22 4.36
C ARG A 39 -12.30 10.62 4.44
N HIS A 40 -11.10 10.76 5.00
CA HIS A 40 -10.50 12.08 5.26
C HIS A 40 -10.20 12.83 3.96
N GLY A 41 -9.70 12.14 2.93
CA GLY A 41 -9.49 12.73 1.61
C GLY A 41 -10.78 13.21 0.97
N ALA A 42 -11.82 12.37 0.94
CA ALA A 42 -13.13 12.73 0.39
C ALA A 42 -13.72 13.98 1.08
N ALA A 43 -13.70 14.02 2.42
CA ALA A 43 -14.15 15.17 3.19
C ALA A 43 -13.33 16.44 2.88
N PHE A 44 -12.01 16.32 2.79
CA PHE A 44 -11.12 17.45 2.50
C PHE A 44 -11.34 18.03 1.09
N TYR A 45 -11.52 17.17 0.10
CA TYR A 45 -11.72 17.59 -1.29
C TYR A 45 -13.20 17.86 -1.66
N GLY A 46 -14.14 17.73 -0.71
CA GLY A 46 -15.57 17.93 -0.97
C GLY A 46 -16.18 16.89 -1.92
N LEU A 47 -15.63 15.68 -1.94
CA LEU A 47 -16.09 14.56 -2.77
C LEU A 47 -16.96 13.58 -1.97
N PRO A 48 -17.91 12.87 -2.61
CA PRO A 48 -18.63 11.79 -1.94
C PRO A 48 -17.68 10.64 -1.56
N VAL A 49 -17.96 9.97 -0.45
CA VAL A 49 -17.27 8.73 -0.07
C VAL A 49 -17.65 7.63 -1.07
N ASN A 50 -16.69 6.80 -1.45
CA ASN A 50 -16.94 5.63 -2.30
C ASN A 50 -18.02 4.72 -1.69
N ALA A 51 -18.93 4.22 -2.52
CA ALA A 51 -20.00 3.31 -2.05
C ALA A 51 -19.53 1.85 -1.90
N GLY A 52 -18.44 1.49 -2.59
CA GLY A 52 -17.82 0.17 -2.50
C GLY A 52 -16.93 0.03 -1.27
N SER A 53 -16.59 -1.22 -0.95
CA SER A 53 -15.62 -1.55 0.10
C SER A 53 -14.59 -2.54 -0.40
N ILE A 54 -13.44 -2.57 0.25
CA ILE A 54 -12.45 -3.63 0.12
C ILE A 54 -12.28 -4.29 1.49
N THR A 55 -11.96 -5.59 1.49
CA THR A 55 -11.66 -6.31 2.73
C THR A 55 -10.15 -6.52 2.83
N LEU A 56 -9.58 -6.25 4.00
CA LEU A 56 -8.18 -6.57 4.30
C LEU A 56 -8.13 -7.81 5.19
N LEU A 57 -7.35 -8.80 4.78
CA LEU A 57 -7.17 -10.07 5.47
C LEU A 57 -5.75 -10.15 6.03
N LYS A 58 -5.64 -10.48 7.32
CA LYS A 58 -4.37 -10.77 7.96
C LYS A 58 -4.03 -12.25 7.79
N SER A 59 -2.81 -12.51 7.32
CA SER A 59 -2.23 -13.85 7.19
C SER A 59 -1.31 -14.17 8.36
N ALA A 60 -1.12 -15.46 8.65
CA ALA A 60 -0.13 -15.93 9.63
C ALA A 60 1.30 -15.90 9.07
N SER A 61 1.45 -16.03 7.75
CA SER A 61 2.72 -15.92 7.03
C SER A 61 2.81 -14.59 6.27
N PRO A 62 4.03 -14.03 6.10
CA PRO A 62 4.21 -12.82 5.32
C PRO A 62 3.81 -13.05 3.85
N LEU A 63 3.41 -11.97 3.19
CA LEU A 63 3.12 -11.99 1.76
C LEU A 63 4.40 -12.22 0.96
N ASP A 64 4.28 -13.04 -0.09
CA ASP A 64 5.29 -13.14 -1.12
C ASP A 64 5.06 -12.03 -2.15
N ILE A 65 5.91 -11.00 -2.12
CA ILE A 65 5.77 -9.79 -2.94
C ILE A 65 6.86 -9.84 -4.02
N PRO A 66 6.49 -9.75 -5.31
CA PRO A 66 7.50 -9.73 -6.37
C PRO A 66 8.38 -8.49 -6.23
N ALA A 67 9.70 -8.67 -6.26
CA ALA A 67 10.66 -7.55 -6.17
C ALA A 67 10.51 -6.51 -7.30
N SER A 68 9.90 -6.89 -8.42
CA SER A 68 9.63 -5.98 -9.53
C SER A 68 8.50 -6.49 -10.41
N VAL A 69 7.78 -5.58 -11.06
CA VAL A 69 6.71 -5.87 -12.01
C VAL A 69 7.16 -5.47 -13.42
N GLY A 70 6.79 -6.24 -14.44
CA GLY A 70 7.02 -5.88 -15.84
C GLY A 70 6.02 -4.83 -16.33
N SER A 71 6.49 -3.87 -17.13
CA SER A 71 5.65 -2.88 -17.81
C SER A 71 6.09 -2.73 -19.27
N GLY A 72 5.28 -2.08 -20.11
CA GLY A 72 5.65 -1.75 -21.49
C GLY A 72 6.92 -0.90 -21.61
N GLY A 73 7.31 -0.18 -20.55
CA GLY A 73 8.53 0.62 -20.47
C GLY A 73 9.71 -0.07 -19.77
N GLY A 74 9.60 -1.35 -19.42
CA GLY A 74 10.63 -2.11 -18.69
C GLY A 74 10.17 -2.56 -17.30
N ARG A 75 11.11 -3.03 -16.47
CA ARG A 75 10.84 -3.50 -15.11
C ARG A 75 10.76 -2.33 -14.13
N VAL A 76 9.79 -2.36 -13.24
CA VAL A 76 9.64 -1.38 -12.15
C VAL A 76 9.80 -2.12 -10.82
N THR A 77 10.76 -1.69 -10.00
CA THR A 77 11.01 -2.25 -8.66
C THR A 77 9.85 -1.92 -7.73
N VAL A 78 9.30 -2.92 -7.05
CA VAL A 78 8.25 -2.71 -6.03
C VAL A 78 8.89 -2.15 -4.78
N PHE A 79 8.20 -1.21 -4.12
CA PHE A 79 8.66 -0.67 -2.86
C PHE A 79 8.76 -1.76 -1.78
N ASP A 80 9.94 -1.87 -1.17
CA ASP A 80 10.19 -2.70 0.01
C ASP A 80 10.10 -1.82 1.27
N PRO A 81 9.13 -2.06 2.18
CA PRO A 81 9.01 -1.29 3.42
C PRO A 81 10.10 -1.62 4.45
N GLY A 82 10.95 -2.62 4.22
CA GLY A 82 12.00 -3.05 5.14
C GLY A 82 11.49 -3.93 6.29
N PHE A 83 10.24 -4.38 6.24
CA PHE A 83 9.62 -5.30 7.19
C PHE A 83 8.59 -6.21 6.51
N PRO A 84 8.34 -7.41 7.05
CA PRO A 84 7.33 -8.32 6.49
C PRO A 84 5.92 -7.71 6.53
N LEU A 85 5.17 -7.88 5.44
CA LEU A 85 3.75 -7.51 5.35
C LEU A 85 2.87 -8.74 5.56
N PHE A 86 1.89 -8.64 6.46
CA PHE A 86 0.96 -9.74 6.76
C PHE A 86 -0.47 -9.47 6.29
N TRP A 87 -0.74 -8.29 5.75
CA TRP A 87 -2.07 -7.86 5.33
C TRP A 87 -2.20 -7.89 3.81
N ARG A 88 -3.26 -8.49 3.28
CA ARG A 88 -3.60 -8.46 1.85
C ARG A 88 -5.01 -7.92 1.61
N VAL A 89 -5.26 -7.40 0.42
CA VAL A 89 -6.63 -7.18 -0.08
C VAL A 89 -7.24 -8.54 -0.41
N ALA A 90 -8.49 -8.76 -0.01
CA ALA A 90 -9.26 -9.94 -0.40
C ALA A 90 -9.55 -9.90 -1.92
N ASP A 91 -9.53 -11.08 -2.54
CA ASP A 91 -9.85 -11.26 -3.96
C ASP A 91 -11.33 -11.00 -4.26
#